data_AF-A0A292SP17-F1
#
_entry.id   AF-A0A292SP17-F1
#
_cell.length_a   1.000
_cell.length_b   1.000
_cell.length_c   1.000
_cell.angle_alpha   90.00
_cell.angle_beta   90.00
_cell.angle_gamma   90.00
#
_symmetry.space_group_name_H-M   'P 1'
#
loop_
_entity.id
_entity.type
_entity.pdbx_description
1 polymer ?
#
loop_
_entity_poly.entity_id
_entity_poly.type
_entity_poly.pdbx_seq_one_letter_code
_entity_poly.pdbx_strand_id
1 'polypeptide(L)'
;MYIGAIQQYNSSPSFKSGRTTLYTDFDGTFMPFSHEDVCNNDCFNKQNDFYRMHGGIDYFFSRFKDKVKLIITTGRSKNEYDYFVKNLEQKNLYIHKPQALITRDGSSRYNCTNNEIKEDTVRNNPIKESINLKDINFLSNNIKKIVKRIYPSAYIVEPGVNKNRHEYGHKSLEYVLDKSDFDDKNSYISISEPEPLVIEMAVSKKYDVNSIAKSIKDFVDANNIKVSVNAFEDDPFNFLPIYTTNGKQYKKADTIIIKPLIEGSEITKLYDVKNEIRKNIENNTNDFVVAAGDGFNDEPMLNPLNYLDLYGVKIDKNKSIQEILSDNDTLEALKKLPFCAIVCSNEKALDNIRKIGQILDSKGIYKVKSTDNPREFLLKNLKQAINDYGETNDEFMFSLGPDLYCSLFDN
;
A
#
# COMPACT_ATOMS: atom_id res chain seq x y z
N MET A 1 -1.89 -30.29 -54.11
CA MET A 1 -2.88 -29.24 -54.41
C MET A 1 -3.46 -28.80 -53.07
N TYR A 2 -3.19 -27.55 -52.70
CA TYR A 2 -3.67 -26.88 -51.49
C TYR A 2 -5.20 -26.82 -51.45
N ILE A 3 -5.81 -27.03 -50.28
CA ILE A 3 -6.77 -26.08 -49.70
C ILE A 3 -6.55 -26.10 -48.18
N GLY A 4 -6.03 -24.98 -47.65
CA GLY A 4 -5.85 -24.76 -46.23
C GLY A 4 -7.17 -24.52 -45.52
N ALA A 5 -7.32 -25.10 -44.33
CA ALA A 5 -8.36 -24.70 -43.41
C ALA A 5 -7.98 -23.32 -42.84
N ILE A 6 -8.79 -22.32 -43.19
CA ILE A 6 -8.77 -21.00 -42.57
C ILE A 6 -9.17 -21.19 -41.11
N GLN A 7 -8.18 -21.13 -40.22
CA GLN A 7 -8.42 -20.95 -38.80
C GLN A 7 -8.88 -19.49 -38.62
N GLN A 8 -10.20 -19.28 -38.61
CA GLN A 8 -10.77 -17.99 -38.20
C GLN A 8 -10.35 -17.75 -36.75
N TYR A 9 -9.35 -16.89 -36.57
CA TYR A 9 -9.11 -16.21 -35.31
C TYR A 9 -10.35 -15.34 -35.04
N ASN A 10 -11.27 -15.86 -34.24
CA ASN A 10 -12.22 -15.04 -33.50
C ASN A 10 -11.42 -14.31 -32.41
N SER A 11 -10.67 -13.26 -32.79
CA SER A 11 -10.27 -12.24 -31.84
C SER A 11 -11.56 -11.54 -31.39
N SER A 12 -12.01 -11.88 -30.19
CA SER A 12 -13.06 -11.12 -29.51
C SER A 12 -12.63 -9.65 -29.51
N PRO A 13 -13.52 -8.69 -29.87
CA PRO A 13 -13.16 -7.28 -29.83
C PRO A 13 -12.77 -6.91 -28.39
N SER A 14 -11.52 -6.50 -28.19
CA SER A 14 -11.12 -5.87 -26.93
C SER A 14 -11.79 -4.50 -26.89
N PHE A 15 -12.83 -4.36 -26.07
CA PHE A 15 -13.43 -3.07 -25.82
C PHE A 15 -12.42 -2.22 -25.03
N LYS A 16 -11.89 -1.17 -25.65
CA LYS A 16 -11.10 -0.12 -24.98
C LYS A 16 -12.00 0.55 -23.95
N SER A 17 -11.66 0.47 -22.67
CA SER A 17 -12.52 0.94 -21.58
C SER A 17 -12.28 2.40 -21.19
N GLY A 18 -11.04 2.89 -21.35
CA GLY A 18 -10.65 4.26 -21.02
C GLY A 18 -11.02 4.67 -19.59
N ARG A 19 -10.56 3.88 -18.61
CA ARG A 19 -10.76 4.10 -17.18
C ARG A 19 -9.49 4.59 -16.50
N THR A 20 -9.63 5.21 -15.34
CA THR A 20 -8.52 5.58 -14.47
C THR A 20 -8.59 4.79 -13.17
N THR A 21 -7.46 4.22 -12.74
CA THR A 21 -7.32 3.61 -11.41
C THR A 21 -6.29 4.41 -10.61
N LEU A 22 -6.72 5.01 -9.50
CA LEU A 22 -5.84 5.65 -8.52
C LEU A 22 -5.45 4.63 -7.45
N TYR A 23 -4.17 4.37 -7.31
CA TYR A 23 -3.56 3.78 -6.13
C TYR A 23 -3.02 4.92 -5.27
N THR A 24 -3.46 5.05 -4.02
CA THR A 24 -3.01 6.13 -3.13
C THR A 24 -2.57 5.58 -1.80
N ASP A 25 -1.44 6.05 -1.27
CA ASP A 25 -1.15 5.85 0.14
C ASP A 25 -2.25 6.47 1.02
N PHE A 26 -2.39 5.95 2.22
CA PHE A 26 -3.38 6.42 3.18
C PHE A 26 -2.86 7.59 4.02
N ASP A 27 -1.88 7.36 4.87
CA ASP A 27 -1.47 8.31 5.91
C ASP A 27 -0.61 9.42 5.28
N GLY A 28 -0.94 10.69 5.46
CA GLY A 28 -0.19 11.80 4.87
C GLY A 28 -0.47 12.05 3.38
N THR A 29 -1.08 11.09 2.68
CA THR A 29 -1.50 11.20 1.27
C THR A 29 -3.01 11.34 1.10
N PHE A 30 -3.79 10.26 1.20
CA PHE A 30 -5.26 10.33 1.10
C PHE A 30 -5.88 10.96 2.36
N MET A 31 -5.25 10.71 3.50
CA MET A 31 -5.71 11.11 4.83
C MET A 31 -4.70 12.10 5.45
N PRO A 32 -5.04 13.38 5.61
CA PRO A 32 -4.10 14.41 6.01
C PRO A 32 -3.94 14.55 7.54
N PHE A 33 -4.71 13.77 8.31
CA PHE A 33 -4.69 13.77 9.78
C PHE A 33 -3.90 12.59 10.29
N SER A 34 -3.11 12.81 11.34
CA SER A 34 -2.39 11.73 12.00
C SER A 34 -3.35 10.82 12.78
N HIS A 35 -2.86 9.63 13.15
CA HIS A 35 -3.58 8.75 14.07
C HIS A 35 -3.92 9.42 15.39
N GLU A 36 -2.98 10.21 15.92
CA GLU A 36 -3.16 10.99 17.15
C GLU A 36 -4.23 12.08 16.99
N ASP A 37 -4.22 12.83 15.86
CA ASP A 37 -5.24 13.85 15.57
C ASP A 37 -6.66 13.24 15.68
N VAL A 38 -6.82 12.02 15.15
CA VAL A 38 -8.11 11.31 15.18
C VAL A 38 -8.40 10.74 16.56
N CYS A 39 -7.43 10.22 17.31
CA CYS A 39 -7.68 9.60 18.61
C CYS A 39 -7.84 10.59 19.77
N ASN A 40 -7.16 11.74 19.74
CA ASN A 40 -7.14 12.74 20.81
C ASN A 40 -8.22 13.82 20.72
N ASN A 41 -9.15 13.71 19.76
CA ASN A 41 -10.14 14.76 19.45
C ASN A 41 -9.54 16.08 18.92
N ASP A 42 -8.25 16.12 18.56
CA ASP A 42 -7.64 17.31 17.95
C ASP A 42 -8.15 17.58 16.52
N CYS A 43 -8.72 16.56 15.87
CA CYS A 43 -9.35 16.68 14.55
C CYS A 43 -10.50 17.72 14.51
N PHE A 44 -11.16 18.04 15.62
CA PHE A 44 -12.25 19.02 15.64
C PHE A 44 -11.80 20.44 15.30
N ASN A 45 -10.55 20.81 15.61
CA ASN A 45 -9.99 22.12 15.25
C ASN A 45 -9.71 22.27 13.74
N LYS A 46 -9.78 21.17 12.99
CA LYS A 46 -9.47 21.09 11.55
C LYS A 46 -10.61 20.50 10.73
N GLN A 47 -11.81 20.40 11.31
CA GLN A 47 -12.98 19.76 10.70
C GLN A 47 -13.43 20.44 9.39
N ASN A 48 -13.34 21.77 9.32
CA ASN A 48 -13.65 22.50 8.08
C ASN A 48 -12.67 22.16 6.94
N ASP A 49 -11.39 21.95 7.26
CA ASP A 49 -10.40 21.51 6.27
C ASP A 49 -10.67 20.07 5.81
N PHE A 50 -11.09 19.19 6.73
CA PHE A 50 -11.53 17.83 6.38
C PHE A 50 -12.70 17.88 5.38
N TYR A 51 -13.75 18.64 5.67
CA TYR A 51 -14.92 18.72 4.79
C TYR A 51 -14.61 19.35 3.44
N ARG A 52 -13.78 20.40 3.41
CA ARG A 52 -13.34 21.02 2.15
C ARG A 52 -12.61 19.99 1.28
N MET A 53 -11.67 19.25 1.84
CA MET A 53 -10.85 18.31 1.08
C MET A 53 -11.62 17.04 0.68
N HIS A 54 -12.24 16.36 1.65
CA HIS A 54 -12.91 15.09 1.39
C HIS A 54 -14.28 15.27 0.73
N GLY A 55 -14.92 16.43 0.84
CA GLY A 55 -16.17 16.71 0.10
C GLY A 55 -15.95 16.68 -1.41
N GLY A 56 -14.88 17.30 -1.90
CA GLY A 56 -14.53 17.26 -3.33
C GLY A 56 -14.12 15.87 -3.80
N ILE A 57 -13.33 15.15 -2.99
CA ILE A 57 -12.91 13.77 -3.27
C ILE A 57 -14.14 12.85 -3.35
N ASP A 58 -15.01 12.89 -2.34
CA ASP A 58 -16.19 12.04 -2.28
C ASP A 58 -17.15 12.32 -3.44
N TYR A 59 -17.39 13.59 -3.75
CA TYR A 59 -18.19 13.98 -4.91
C TYR A 59 -17.61 13.42 -6.21
N PHE A 60 -16.31 13.58 -6.44
CA PHE A 60 -15.64 13.14 -7.66
C PHE A 60 -15.74 11.62 -7.85
N PHE A 61 -15.33 10.82 -6.85
CA PHE A 61 -15.37 9.37 -6.97
C PHE A 61 -16.80 8.81 -7.00
N SER A 62 -17.75 9.45 -6.30
CA SER A 62 -19.16 9.06 -6.37
C SER A 62 -19.78 9.34 -7.74
N ARG A 63 -19.50 10.52 -8.32
CA ARG A 63 -20.04 10.93 -9.62
C ARG A 63 -19.47 10.12 -10.79
N PHE A 64 -18.21 9.70 -10.67
CA PHE A 64 -17.46 9.03 -11.75
C PHE A 64 -17.02 7.61 -11.42
N LYS A 65 -17.73 6.91 -10.53
CA LYS A 65 -17.41 5.56 -10.04
C LYS A 65 -17.15 4.50 -11.13
N ASP A 66 -17.76 4.65 -12.31
CA ASP A 66 -17.62 3.70 -13.44
C ASP A 66 -16.40 4.00 -14.33
N LYS A 67 -15.80 5.18 -14.13
CA LYS A 67 -14.67 5.73 -14.89
C LYS A 67 -13.41 5.84 -14.06
N VAL A 68 -13.53 6.16 -12.76
CA VAL A 68 -12.40 6.35 -11.85
C VAL A 68 -12.54 5.42 -10.64
N LYS A 69 -11.54 4.56 -10.43
CA LYS A 69 -11.45 3.66 -9.27
C LYS A 69 -10.48 4.21 -8.24
N LEU A 70 -10.84 4.09 -6.97
CA LEU A 70 -9.98 4.38 -5.83
C LEU A 70 -9.51 3.08 -5.18
N ILE A 71 -8.19 2.92 -5.07
CA ILE A 71 -7.54 1.86 -4.31
C ILE A 71 -6.65 2.52 -3.28
N ILE A 72 -6.88 2.23 -2.01
CA ILE A 72 -6.00 2.69 -0.93
C ILE A 72 -4.96 1.61 -0.66
N THR A 73 -3.70 2.01 -0.58
CA THR A 73 -2.59 1.21 -0.08
C THR A 73 -2.07 1.81 1.22
N THR A 74 -1.64 1.01 2.19
CA THR A 74 -1.21 1.52 3.50
C THR A 74 -0.23 0.56 4.19
N GLY A 75 0.63 1.10 5.05
CA GLY A 75 1.44 0.31 5.98
C GLY A 75 0.62 -0.29 7.13
N ARG A 76 -0.60 0.22 7.36
CA ARG A 76 -1.54 -0.31 8.35
C ARG A 76 -1.99 -1.73 7.99
N SER A 77 -2.33 -2.50 9.01
CA SER A 77 -3.21 -3.66 8.90
C SER A 77 -4.65 -3.23 8.63
N LYS A 78 -5.46 -4.18 8.17
CA LYS A 78 -6.91 -4.03 8.05
C LYS A 78 -7.55 -3.62 9.38
N ASN A 79 -7.13 -4.23 10.49
CA ASN A 79 -7.69 -3.92 11.80
C ASN A 79 -7.40 -2.49 12.25
N GLU A 80 -6.21 -1.98 11.94
CA GLU A 80 -5.82 -0.58 12.21
C GLU A 80 -6.58 0.40 11.32
N TYR A 81 -6.69 0.11 10.02
CA TYR A 81 -7.47 0.91 9.08
C TYR A 81 -8.95 0.97 9.48
N ASP A 82 -9.57 -0.18 9.75
CA ASP A 82 -10.98 -0.26 10.17
C ASP A 82 -11.25 0.53 11.44
N TYR A 83 -10.33 0.46 12.41
CA TYR A 83 -10.46 1.20 13.67
C TYR A 83 -10.37 2.70 13.42
N PHE A 84 -9.40 3.14 12.61
CA PHE A 84 -9.23 4.54 12.24
C PHE A 84 -10.49 5.10 11.54
N VAL A 85 -11.01 4.39 10.53
CA VAL A 85 -12.22 4.82 9.80
C VAL A 85 -13.44 4.88 10.71
N LYS A 86 -13.64 3.88 11.58
CA LYS A 86 -14.75 3.90 12.56
C LYS A 86 -14.66 5.09 13.53
N ASN A 87 -13.45 5.45 13.96
CA ASN A 87 -13.27 6.62 14.82
C ASN A 87 -13.55 7.95 14.13
N LEU A 88 -13.33 8.04 12.82
CA LEU A 88 -13.77 9.19 12.02
C LEU A 88 -15.29 9.24 11.95
N GLU A 89 -15.93 8.10 11.62
CA GLU A 89 -17.39 8.00 11.51
C GLU A 89 -18.09 8.38 12.82
N GLN A 90 -17.56 7.97 13.98
CA GLN A 90 -18.07 8.35 15.30
C GLN A 90 -17.98 9.87 15.57
N LYS A 91 -17.12 10.59 14.86
CA LYS A 91 -16.96 12.04 14.93
C LYS A 91 -17.70 12.77 13.79
N ASN A 92 -18.54 12.08 13.02
CA ASN A 92 -19.22 12.59 11.83
C ASN A 92 -18.25 13.06 10.72
N LEU A 93 -17.07 12.44 10.64
CA LEU A 93 -16.11 12.65 9.56
C LEU A 93 -16.16 11.43 8.64
N TYR A 94 -16.57 11.63 7.38
CA TYR A 94 -16.74 10.56 6.41
C TYR A 94 -15.76 10.73 5.26
N ILE A 95 -15.03 9.66 4.95
CA ILE A 95 -14.16 9.57 3.78
C ILE A 95 -14.83 8.73 2.70
N HIS A 96 -14.49 8.99 1.44
CA HIS A 96 -14.89 8.11 0.35
C HIS A 96 -14.33 6.70 0.59
N LYS A 97 -15.19 5.68 0.53
CA LYS A 97 -14.76 4.28 0.71
C LYS A 97 -14.04 3.82 -0.55
N PRO A 98 -12.81 3.27 -0.47
CA PRO A 98 -12.14 2.77 -1.65
C PRO A 98 -12.85 1.53 -2.19
N GLN A 99 -12.62 1.17 -3.45
CA GLN A 99 -13.08 -0.10 -4.03
C GLN A 99 -12.21 -1.28 -3.57
N ALA A 100 -10.94 -1.02 -3.25
CA ALA A 100 -10.05 -2.02 -2.66
C ALA A 100 -9.08 -1.38 -1.65
N LEU A 101 -8.71 -2.16 -0.65
CA LEU A 101 -7.72 -1.81 0.37
C LEU A 101 -6.55 -2.77 0.26
N ILE A 102 -5.34 -2.24 0.20
CA ILE A 102 -4.08 -2.98 0.21
C ILE A 102 -3.34 -2.62 1.50
N THR A 103 -3.05 -3.60 2.34
CA THR A 103 -2.49 -3.41 3.68
C THR A 103 -1.05 -3.89 3.75
N ARG A 104 -0.34 -3.48 4.81
CA ARG A 104 1.05 -3.88 5.11
C ARG A 104 1.98 -3.72 3.91
N ASP A 105 1.92 -2.54 3.29
CA ASP A 105 2.73 -2.13 2.15
C ASP A 105 2.65 -3.07 0.95
N GLY A 106 1.45 -3.45 0.52
CA GLY A 106 1.29 -4.32 -0.65
C GLY A 106 1.09 -5.78 -0.32
N SER A 107 1.08 -6.17 0.95
CA SER A 107 1.07 -7.59 1.30
C SER A 107 -0.30 -8.22 1.09
N SER A 108 -1.36 -7.69 1.70
CA SER A 108 -2.71 -8.28 1.59
C SER A 108 -3.66 -7.32 0.90
N ARG A 109 -4.52 -7.86 0.02
CA ARG A 109 -5.56 -7.08 -0.65
C ARG A 109 -6.96 -7.50 -0.19
N TYR A 110 -7.84 -6.52 -0.08
CA TYR A 110 -9.23 -6.67 0.29
C TYR A 110 -10.13 -5.92 -0.70
N ASN A 111 -11.26 -6.51 -1.04
CA ASN A 111 -12.35 -5.84 -1.76
C ASN A 111 -13.26 -5.14 -0.75
N CYS A 112 -13.64 -3.90 -1.09
CA CYS A 112 -14.46 -3.05 -0.25
C CYS A 112 -15.83 -2.86 -0.93
N THR A 113 -16.88 -3.41 -0.33
CA THR A 113 -18.25 -3.38 -0.88
C THR A 113 -19.25 -3.04 0.21
N ASN A 114 -20.14 -2.06 -0.01
CA ASN A 114 -21.34 -1.79 0.81
C ASN A 114 -21.20 -2.12 2.32
N ASN A 115 -20.17 -1.56 2.96
CA ASN A 115 -19.81 -1.67 4.39
C ASN A 115 -19.00 -2.90 4.84
N GLU A 116 -18.55 -3.75 3.93
CA GLU A 116 -17.68 -4.89 4.24
C GLU A 116 -16.33 -4.78 3.53
N ILE A 117 -15.27 -5.14 4.27
CA ILE A 117 -13.91 -5.30 3.76
C ILE A 117 -13.61 -6.79 3.82
N LYS A 118 -13.62 -7.44 2.66
CA LYS A 118 -13.45 -8.89 2.50
C LYS A 118 -12.15 -9.19 1.77
N GLU A 119 -11.51 -10.29 2.12
CA GLU A 119 -10.29 -10.71 1.45
C GLU A 119 -10.51 -10.82 -0.08
N ASP A 120 -9.60 -10.24 -0.86
CA ASP A 120 -9.55 -10.45 -2.30
C ASP A 120 -8.82 -11.76 -2.59
N THR A 121 -9.57 -12.86 -2.55
CA THR A 121 -9.02 -14.21 -2.77
C THR A 121 -8.50 -14.41 -4.19
N VAL A 122 -9.03 -13.69 -5.18
CA VAL A 122 -8.56 -13.76 -6.58
C VAL A 122 -7.13 -13.24 -6.68
N ARG A 123 -6.82 -12.15 -5.96
CA ARG A 123 -5.45 -11.61 -5.91
C ARG A 123 -4.57 -12.37 -4.93
N ASN A 124 -5.05 -12.67 -3.72
CA ASN A 124 -4.20 -13.22 -2.65
C ASN A 124 -3.88 -14.71 -2.83
N ASN A 125 -4.81 -15.54 -3.34
CA ASN A 125 -4.57 -16.98 -3.43
C ASN A 125 -3.41 -17.35 -4.36
N PRO A 126 -3.25 -16.77 -5.57
CA PRO A 126 -2.09 -17.06 -6.41
C PRO A 126 -0.75 -16.74 -5.72
N ILE A 127 -0.70 -15.66 -4.93
CA ILE A 127 0.49 -15.32 -4.14
C ILE A 127 0.72 -16.38 -3.07
N LYS A 128 -0.32 -16.74 -2.33
CA LYS A 128 -0.25 -17.81 -1.34
C LYS A 128 0.16 -19.16 -1.95
N GLU A 129 -0.27 -19.48 -3.18
CA GLU A 129 0.11 -20.69 -3.90
C GLU A 129 1.57 -20.65 -4.33
N SER A 130 2.07 -19.49 -4.78
CA SER A 130 3.48 -19.31 -5.16
C SER A 130 4.47 -19.52 -4.00
N ILE A 131 4.01 -19.31 -2.77
CA ILE A 131 4.75 -19.57 -1.52
C ILE A 131 4.26 -20.83 -0.80
N ASN A 132 3.37 -21.60 -1.44
CA ASN A 132 2.63 -22.76 -0.93
C ASN A 132 1.77 -22.45 0.33
N LEU A 133 0.44 -22.44 0.16
CA LEU A 133 -0.55 -22.05 1.19
C LEU A 133 -0.42 -22.82 2.51
N LYS A 134 0.08 -24.07 2.44
CA LYS A 134 0.33 -24.89 3.62
C LYS A 134 1.43 -24.26 4.49
N ASP A 135 2.35 -23.52 3.89
CA ASP A 135 3.55 -23.03 4.55
C ASP A 135 3.28 -21.79 5.43
N ILE A 136 2.31 -20.90 5.11
CA ILE A 136 1.96 -19.79 6.02
C ILE A 136 1.25 -20.29 7.28
N ASN A 137 0.23 -21.15 7.13
CA ASN A 137 -0.47 -21.71 8.29
C ASN A 137 0.45 -22.64 9.10
N PHE A 138 1.32 -23.39 8.42
CA PHE A 138 2.37 -24.18 9.07
C PHE A 138 3.38 -23.29 9.79
N LEU A 139 3.82 -22.20 9.18
CA LEU A 139 4.75 -21.24 9.76
C LEU A 139 4.15 -20.58 11.00
N SER A 140 2.92 -20.05 10.93
CA SER A 140 2.21 -19.45 12.07
C SER A 140 2.12 -20.42 13.26
N ASN A 141 1.75 -21.67 13.01
CA ASN A 141 1.68 -22.70 14.06
C ASN A 141 3.06 -23.08 14.64
N ASN A 142 4.13 -23.01 13.83
CA ASN A 142 5.48 -23.34 14.30
C ASN A 142 6.20 -22.16 14.95
N ILE A 143 5.90 -20.91 14.60
CA ILE A 143 6.47 -19.71 15.24
C ILE A 143 6.25 -19.78 16.75
N LYS A 144 5.05 -20.12 17.19
CA LYS A 144 4.74 -20.28 18.62
C LYS A 144 5.64 -21.33 19.29
N LYS A 145 5.91 -22.45 18.61
CA LYS A 145 6.79 -23.52 19.11
C LYS A 145 8.26 -23.10 19.13
N ILE A 146 8.72 -22.41 18.09
CA ILE A 146 10.08 -21.86 17.99
C ILE A 146 10.31 -20.89 19.15
N VAL A 147 9.40 -19.95 19.34
CA VAL A 147 9.42 -19.00 20.46
C VAL A 147 9.49 -19.72 21.79
N LYS A 148 8.61 -20.70 22.03
CA LYS A 148 8.59 -21.46 23.29
C LYS A 148 9.83 -22.32 23.51
N ARG A 149 10.53 -22.73 22.46
CA ARG A 149 11.81 -23.44 22.59
C ARG A 149 12.94 -22.52 23.05
N ILE A 150 12.96 -21.28 22.59
CA ILE A 150 13.98 -20.28 22.96
C ILE A 150 13.64 -19.69 24.33
N TYR A 151 12.38 -19.32 24.54
CA TYR A 151 11.87 -18.67 25.74
C TYR A 151 10.63 -19.41 26.28
N PRO A 152 10.81 -20.52 27.03
CA PRO A 152 9.69 -21.32 27.55
C PRO A 152 8.69 -20.53 28.41
N SER A 153 9.18 -19.53 29.14
CA SER A 153 8.40 -18.67 30.03
C SER A 153 7.63 -17.54 29.32
N ALA A 154 7.87 -17.29 28.03
CA ALA A 154 7.22 -16.19 27.32
C ALA A 154 5.72 -16.43 27.13
N TYR A 155 4.87 -15.49 27.56
CA TYR A 155 3.45 -15.51 27.26
C TYR A 155 3.24 -15.19 25.77
N ILE A 156 2.52 -16.05 25.05
CA ILE A 156 2.14 -15.77 23.66
C ILE A 156 0.76 -15.14 23.69
N VAL A 157 0.62 -13.97 23.07
CA VAL A 157 -0.62 -13.21 22.99
C VAL A 157 -1.00 -12.93 21.54
N GLU A 158 -2.30 -12.86 21.28
CA GLU A 158 -2.85 -12.68 19.93
C GLU A 158 -3.84 -11.52 19.90
N PRO A 159 -3.35 -10.27 19.95
CA PRO A 159 -4.21 -9.10 19.83
C PRO A 159 -4.63 -8.87 18.38
N GLY A 160 -5.68 -8.08 18.19
CA GLY A 160 -6.07 -7.61 16.85
C GLY A 160 -5.03 -6.66 16.24
N VAL A 161 -4.27 -5.93 17.08
CA VAL A 161 -3.20 -5.00 16.68
C VAL A 161 -2.05 -5.02 17.71
N ASN A 162 -0.81 -5.09 17.23
CA ASN A 162 0.43 -5.07 18.03
C ASN A 162 0.83 -3.66 18.53
N LYS A 163 -0.11 -2.87 19.03
CA LYS A 163 0.13 -1.47 19.46
C LYS A 163 -0.52 -1.16 20.81
N ASN A 164 -0.26 0.04 21.32
CA ASN A 164 -0.83 0.53 22.59
C ASN A 164 -2.36 0.73 22.54
N ARG A 165 -3.00 0.82 23.72
CA ARG A 165 -4.46 0.93 23.87
C ARG A 165 -5.01 2.29 23.48
N HIS A 166 -4.24 3.34 23.72
CA HIS A 166 -4.66 4.69 23.37
C HIS A 166 -5.01 4.79 21.88
N GLU A 167 -4.26 4.10 21.03
CA GLU A 167 -4.45 4.14 19.59
C GLU A 167 -5.53 3.18 19.05
N TYR A 168 -5.84 2.05 19.70
CA TYR A 168 -6.71 0.99 19.11
C TYR A 168 -7.77 0.38 20.04
N GLY A 169 -7.97 0.96 21.23
CA GLY A 169 -9.02 0.53 22.15
C GLY A 169 -8.91 -0.96 22.52
N HIS A 170 -10.01 -1.70 22.41
CA HIS A 170 -10.09 -3.12 22.81
C HIS A 170 -9.33 -4.08 21.88
N LYS A 171 -8.89 -3.65 20.70
CA LYS A 171 -8.10 -4.47 19.76
C LYS A 171 -6.61 -4.46 20.07
N SER A 172 -6.17 -3.55 20.93
CA SER A 172 -4.75 -3.33 21.18
C SER A 172 -4.12 -4.43 22.03
N LEU A 173 -2.82 -4.63 21.85
CA LEU A 173 -2.01 -5.49 22.69
C LEU A 173 -2.08 -5.09 24.16
N GLU A 174 -2.03 -3.79 24.46
CA GLU A 174 -2.13 -3.30 25.82
C GLU A 174 -3.45 -3.71 26.48
N TYR A 175 -4.57 -3.64 25.77
CA TYR A 175 -5.86 -4.07 26.32
C TYR A 175 -5.85 -5.57 26.66
N VAL A 176 -5.28 -6.40 25.78
CA VAL A 176 -5.13 -7.84 26.01
C VAL A 176 -4.24 -8.12 27.23
N LEU A 177 -3.11 -7.43 27.36
CA LEU A 177 -2.21 -7.56 28.52
C LEU A 177 -2.83 -7.01 29.82
N ASP A 178 -3.65 -5.96 29.75
CA ASP A 178 -4.36 -5.44 30.91
C ASP A 178 -5.35 -6.45 31.47
N LYS A 179 -5.99 -7.21 30.58
CA LYS A 179 -7.02 -8.22 30.90
C LYS A 179 -6.45 -9.61 31.16
N SER A 180 -5.17 -9.85 30.91
CA SER A 180 -4.56 -11.15 31.19
C SER A 180 -4.21 -11.32 32.66
N ASP A 181 -4.27 -12.57 33.12
CA ASP A 181 -3.86 -12.99 34.46
C ASP A 181 -2.35 -13.31 34.53
N PHE A 182 -1.54 -12.68 33.67
CA PHE A 182 -0.10 -12.93 33.65
C PHE A 182 0.58 -12.25 34.83
N ASP A 183 1.35 -13.02 35.60
CA ASP A 183 2.15 -12.50 36.72
C ASP A 183 3.13 -11.42 36.28
N ASP A 184 3.66 -11.55 35.05
CA ASP A 184 4.62 -10.61 34.47
C ASP A 184 4.17 -10.15 33.08
N LYS A 185 3.50 -9.01 33.06
CA LYS A 185 2.98 -8.37 31.84
C LYS A 185 4.06 -7.85 30.89
N ASN A 186 5.34 -7.94 31.27
CA ASN A 186 6.46 -7.64 30.37
C ASN A 186 7.08 -8.91 29.76
N SER A 187 6.61 -10.12 30.08
CA SER A 187 7.18 -11.37 29.54
C SER A 187 6.31 -11.92 28.41
N TYR A 188 6.08 -11.13 27.36
CA TYR A 188 5.22 -11.54 26.24
C TYR A 188 5.93 -11.52 24.89
N ILE A 189 5.39 -12.31 23.97
CA ILE A 189 5.57 -12.18 22.52
C ILE A 189 4.18 -12.14 21.91
N SER A 190 3.91 -11.06 21.21
CA SER A 190 2.64 -10.83 20.55
C SER A 190 2.74 -11.23 19.10
N ILE A 191 1.74 -11.94 18.60
CA ILE A 191 1.56 -12.26 17.19
C ILE A 191 0.21 -11.65 16.83
N SER A 192 0.19 -10.61 16.00
CA SER A 192 -1.10 -10.01 15.62
C SER A 192 -1.94 -11.01 14.86
N GLU A 193 -3.26 -10.84 14.89
CA GLU A 193 -4.16 -11.59 14.03
C GLU A 193 -3.61 -11.61 12.60
N PRO A 194 -3.28 -12.80 12.05
CA PRO A 194 -2.54 -12.88 10.81
C PRO A 194 -3.39 -12.32 9.68
N GLU A 195 -2.80 -11.41 8.91
CA GLU A 195 -3.36 -11.05 7.63
C GLU A 195 -3.13 -12.17 6.63
N PRO A 196 -3.88 -12.23 5.50
CA PRO A 196 -3.75 -13.28 4.50
C PRO A 196 -2.31 -13.64 4.10
N LEU A 197 -1.40 -12.65 4.10
CA LEU A 197 -0.04 -12.80 3.60
C LEU A 197 1.05 -12.34 4.57
N VAL A 198 0.73 -11.72 5.71
CA VAL A 198 1.74 -11.15 6.63
C VAL A 198 1.53 -11.63 8.06
N ILE A 199 2.66 -11.97 8.70
CA ILE A 199 2.73 -12.18 10.13
C ILE A 199 3.58 -11.05 10.71
N GLU A 200 3.02 -10.31 11.66
CA GLU A 200 3.75 -9.31 12.43
C GLU A 200 3.77 -9.72 13.90
N MET A 201 4.93 -9.60 14.51
CA MET A 201 5.14 -9.91 15.91
C MET A 201 5.67 -8.68 16.65
N ALA A 202 5.10 -8.38 17.81
CA ALA A 202 5.71 -7.46 18.78
C ALA A 202 6.41 -8.26 19.87
N VAL A 203 7.70 -7.99 20.05
CA VAL A 203 8.57 -8.69 21.00
C VAL A 203 8.81 -7.77 22.19
N SER A 204 8.55 -8.28 23.39
CA SER A 204 8.92 -7.54 24.60
C SER A 204 10.43 -7.35 24.70
N LYS A 205 10.85 -6.21 25.24
CA LYS A 205 12.26 -5.85 25.55
C LYS A 205 12.99 -6.85 26.45
N LYS A 206 12.28 -7.82 27.05
CA LYS A 206 12.91 -8.93 27.78
C LYS A 206 13.56 -9.98 26.88
N TYR A 207 13.18 -10.02 25.60
CA TYR A 207 13.63 -11.05 24.68
C TYR A 207 14.44 -10.42 23.55
N ASP A 208 15.48 -11.13 23.12
CA ASP A 208 16.28 -10.72 21.96
C ASP A 208 15.50 -11.02 20.66
N VAL A 209 15.06 -9.96 19.99
CA VAL A 209 14.32 -10.02 18.73
C VAL A 209 15.14 -10.68 17.62
N ASN A 210 16.46 -10.47 17.58
CA ASN A 210 17.32 -11.02 16.53
C ASN A 210 17.50 -12.52 16.69
N SER A 211 17.60 -13.02 17.93
CA SER A 211 17.65 -14.46 18.21
C SER A 211 16.38 -15.19 17.78
N ILE A 212 15.21 -14.58 18.01
CA ILE A 212 13.92 -15.11 17.55
C ILE A 212 13.85 -15.09 16.03
N ALA A 213 14.15 -13.95 15.40
CA ALA A 213 14.11 -13.79 13.95
C ALA A 213 15.06 -14.75 13.25
N LYS A 214 16.28 -14.93 13.78
CA LYS A 214 17.24 -15.92 13.29
C LYS A 214 16.68 -17.34 13.36
N SER A 215 16.09 -17.74 14.49
CA SER A 215 15.52 -19.08 14.64
C SER A 215 14.32 -19.33 13.71
N ILE A 216 13.50 -18.29 13.46
CA ILE A 216 12.43 -18.35 12.47
C ILE A 216 13.03 -18.48 11.06
N LYS A 217 14.07 -17.69 10.74
CA LYS A 217 14.75 -17.75 9.45
C LYS A 217 15.37 -19.12 9.20
N ASP A 218 16.09 -19.69 10.17
CA ASP A 218 16.67 -21.03 10.07
C ASP A 218 15.59 -22.10 9.78
N PHE A 219 14.41 -21.96 10.41
CA PHE A 219 13.27 -22.83 10.14
C PHE A 219 12.69 -22.63 8.73
N VAL A 220 12.51 -21.38 8.30
CA VAL A 220 12.03 -21.01 6.96
C VAL A 220 12.96 -21.58 5.90
N ASP A 221 14.27 -21.39 6.05
CA ASP A 221 15.30 -21.86 5.12
C ASP A 221 15.35 -23.40 5.07
N ALA A 222 15.31 -24.07 6.23
CA ALA A 222 15.31 -25.54 6.31
C ALA A 222 14.07 -26.18 5.64
N ASN A 223 12.96 -25.45 5.58
CA ASN A 223 11.72 -25.92 4.96
C ASN A 223 11.49 -25.30 3.56
N ASN A 224 12.45 -24.54 3.03
CA ASN A 224 12.37 -23.87 1.73
C ASN A 224 11.12 -22.97 1.57
N ILE A 225 10.67 -22.34 2.66
CA ILE A 225 9.50 -21.46 2.66
C ILE A 225 9.91 -20.10 2.05
N LYS A 226 9.16 -19.59 1.07
CA LYS A 226 9.50 -18.37 0.33
C LYS A 226 8.98 -17.11 1.02
N VAL A 227 9.58 -16.78 2.16
CA VAL A 227 9.29 -15.57 2.92
C VAL A 227 10.57 -14.84 3.32
N SER A 228 10.49 -13.53 3.50
CA SER A 228 11.47 -12.75 4.24
C SER A 228 11.13 -12.73 5.72
N VAL A 229 12.15 -12.61 6.57
CA VAL A 229 12.03 -12.48 8.01
C VAL A 229 12.90 -11.31 8.43
N ASN A 230 12.28 -10.19 8.77
CA ASN A 230 12.97 -8.96 9.15
C ASN A 230 12.71 -8.64 10.61
N ALA A 231 13.79 -8.34 11.35
CA ALA A 231 13.73 -7.84 12.71
C ALA A 231 14.02 -6.34 12.72
N PHE A 232 13.29 -5.62 13.55
CA PHE A 232 13.44 -4.19 13.78
C PHE A 232 13.57 -3.96 15.27
N GLU A 233 14.72 -3.45 15.70
CA GLU A 233 14.91 -2.94 17.06
C GLU A 233 14.41 -1.50 17.14
N ASP A 234 13.73 -1.15 18.23
CA ASP A 234 13.20 0.20 18.46
C ASP A 234 12.46 0.76 17.22
N ASP A 235 11.51 -0.02 16.71
CA ASP A 235 10.64 0.34 15.60
C ASP A 235 9.98 1.70 15.86
N PRO A 236 10.25 2.72 15.02
CA PRO A 236 9.77 4.07 15.27
C PRO A 236 8.25 4.23 15.10
N PHE A 237 7.57 3.23 14.52
CA PHE A 237 6.13 3.30 14.21
C PHE A 237 5.27 2.44 15.15
N ASN A 238 5.90 1.70 16.07
CA ASN A 238 5.23 0.79 16.98
C ASN A 238 5.64 1.09 18.42
N PHE A 239 4.68 1.42 19.29
CA PHE A 239 4.92 1.68 20.71
C PHE A 239 4.17 0.69 21.58
N LEU A 240 4.86 0.10 22.56
CA LEU A 240 4.32 -0.93 23.45
C LEU A 240 4.32 -0.45 24.92
N PRO A 241 3.32 -0.88 25.72
CA PRO A 241 3.33 -0.64 27.15
C PRO A 241 4.44 -1.45 27.83
N ILE A 242 5.14 -0.81 28.76
CA ILE A 242 6.05 -1.40 29.73
C ILE A 242 5.46 -1.18 31.12
N TYR A 243 5.21 -2.27 31.82
CA TYR A 243 4.61 -2.28 33.15
C TYR A 243 5.71 -2.15 34.21
N THR A 244 5.66 -1.09 35.00
CA THR A 244 6.61 -0.81 36.09
C THR A 244 5.88 -0.73 37.42
N THR A 245 6.61 -0.69 38.54
CA THR A 245 6.03 -0.46 39.87
C THR A 245 5.30 0.88 39.97
N ASN A 246 5.66 1.86 39.15
CA ASN A 246 5.11 3.22 39.16
C ASN A 246 4.05 3.45 38.07
N GLY A 247 3.54 2.39 37.44
CA GLY A 247 2.57 2.46 36.36
C GLY A 247 3.16 2.07 35.00
N LYS A 248 2.55 2.56 33.92
CA LYS A 248 2.93 2.21 32.54
C LYS A 248 3.82 3.27 31.90
N GLN A 249 4.80 2.82 31.14
CA GLN A 249 5.58 3.66 30.23
C GLN A 249 5.44 3.11 28.80
N TYR A 250 5.56 3.96 27.79
CA TYR A 250 5.56 3.53 26.39
C TYR A 250 6.97 3.62 25.82
N LYS A 251 7.42 2.55 25.18
CA LYS A 251 8.68 2.53 24.45
C LYS A 251 8.47 1.96 23.06
N LYS A 252 9.41 2.27 22.17
CA LYS A 252 9.45 1.69 20.83
C LYS A 252 9.53 0.17 20.92
N ALA A 253 8.74 -0.49 20.08
CA ALA A 253 8.63 -1.93 19.99
C ALA A 253 9.91 -2.53 19.40
N ASP A 254 10.20 -3.78 19.77
CA ASP A 254 10.96 -4.63 18.85
C ASP A 254 9.96 -5.43 18.03
N THR A 255 10.12 -5.45 16.71
CA THR A 255 9.14 -6.01 15.79
C THR A 255 9.78 -7.06 14.90
N ILE A 256 9.08 -8.16 14.61
CA ILE A 256 9.43 -9.09 13.53
C ILE A 256 8.32 -9.04 12.49
N ILE A 257 8.70 -8.85 11.22
CA ILE A 257 7.77 -8.85 10.10
C ILE A 257 8.17 -9.98 9.14
N ILE A 258 7.19 -10.82 8.81
CA ILE A 258 7.36 -11.93 7.87
C ILE A 258 6.47 -11.65 6.65
N LYS A 259 7.09 -11.54 5.47
CA LYS A 259 6.43 -11.23 4.20
C LYS A 259 6.73 -12.29 3.13
N PRO A 260 5.82 -12.54 2.18
CA PRO A 260 6.08 -13.39 1.03
C PRO A 260 7.19 -12.84 0.13
N LEU A 261 7.99 -13.75 -0.42
CA LEU A 261 8.92 -13.46 -1.51
C LEU A 261 8.31 -13.88 -2.84
N ILE A 262 8.04 -12.93 -3.73
CA ILE A 262 7.62 -13.16 -5.10
C ILE A 262 8.82 -12.91 -6.00
N GLU A 263 9.22 -13.91 -6.79
CA GLU A 263 10.38 -13.83 -7.69
C GLU A 263 11.66 -13.38 -6.97
N GLY A 264 11.82 -13.79 -5.70
CA GLY A 264 12.99 -13.47 -4.88
C GLY A 264 12.97 -12.08 -4.24
N SER A 265 11.90 -11.29 -4.40
CA SER A 265 11.74 -9.97 -3.79
C SER A 265 10.52 -9.91 -2.88
N GLU A 266 10.57 -9.08 -1.83
CA GLU A 266 9.40 -8.83 -1.00
C GLU A 266 8.27 -8.22 -1.81
N ILE A 267 7.05 -8.65 -1.52
CA ILE A 267 5.88 -7.97 -2.05
C ILE A 267 5.79 -6.55 -1.49
N THR A 268 5.63 -5.57 -2.37
CA THR A 268 5.50 -4.15 -2.03
C THR A 268 4.29 -3.53 -2.72
N LYS A 269 3.98 -2.27 -2.41
CA LYS A 269 2.91 -1.48 -3.08
C LYS A 269 3.07 -1.45 -4.62
N LEU A 270 4.30 -1.53 -5.13
CA LEU A 270 4.61 -1.59 -6.56
C LEU A 270 3.95 -2.78 -7.27
N TYR A 271 3.76 -3.91 -6.59
CA TYR A 271 3.25 -5.15 -7.20
C TYR A 271 1.88 -4.95 -7.87
N ASP A 272 0.91 -4.39 -7.15
CA ASP A 272 -0.45 -4.20 -7.66
C ASP A 272 -0.49 -3.13 -8.77
N VAL A 273 0.26 -2.03 -8.61
CA VAL A 273 0.35 -0.97 -9.63
C VAL A 273 0.95 -1.51 -10.93
N LYS A 274 2.05 -2.24 -10.84
CA LYS A 274 2.75 -2.83 -11.99
C LYS A 274 1.90 -3.88 -12.70
N ASN A 275 1.16 -4.69 -11.94
CA ASN A 275 0.24 -5.67 -12.50
C ASN A 275 -0.95 -5.02 -13.21
N GLU A 276 -1.48 -3.91 -12.70
CA GLU A 276 -2.53 -3.15 -13.37
C GLU A 276 -2.02 -2.59 -14.71
N ILE A 277 -0.86 -1.95 -14.72
CA ILE A 277 -0.25 -1.41 -15.95
C ILE A 277 0.03 -2.53 -16.95
N ARG A 278 0.58 -3.67 -16.51
CA ARG A 278 0.83 -4.83 -17.37
C ARG A 278 -0.46 -5.29 -18.05
N LYS A 279 -1.54 -5.46 -17.28
CA LYS A 279 -2.85 -5.86 -17.84
C LYS A 279 -3.38 -4.84 -18.83
N ASN A 280 -3.20 -3.54 -18.58
CA ASN A 280 -3.65 -2.49 -19.50
C ASN A 280 -2.90 -2.54 -20.83
N ILE A 281 -1.58 -2.80 -20.79
CA ILE A 281 -0.73 -2.97 -21.97
C ILE A 281 -1.12 -4.24 -22.73
N GLU A 282 -1.17 -5.39 -22.04
CA GLU A 282 -1.47 -6.70 -22.65
C GLU A 282 -2.85 -6.76 -23.32
N ASN A 283 -3.84 -6.13 -22.69
CA ASN A 283 -5.22 -6.12 -23.20
C ASN A 283 -5.55 -4.89 -24.06
N ASN A 284 -4.59 -3.97 -24.23
CA ASN A 284 -4.73 -2.74 -25.01
C ASN A 284 -5.99 -1.93 -24.61
N THR A 285 -6.22 -1.75 -23.31
CA THR A 285 -7.47 -1.14 -22.81
C THR A 285 -7.47 0.38 -22.85
N ASN A 286 -6.30 1.01 -23.06
CA ASN A 286 -6.04 2.44 -22.86
C ASN A 286 -6.40 2.96 -21.47
N ASP A 287 -6.47 2.08 -20.47
CA ASP A 287 -6.72 2.49 -19.09
C ASP A 287 -5.47 3.14 -18.49
N PHE A 288 -5.70 4.18 -17.69
CA PHE A 288 -4.68 4.99 -17.06
C PHE A 288 -4.50 4.63 -15.58
N VAL A 289 -3.26 4.51 -15.13
CA VAL A 289 -2.94 4.22 -13.73
C VAL A 289 -2.28 5.42 -13.09
N VAL A 290 -2.77 5.84 -11.92
CA VAL A 290 -2.15 6.90 -11.13
C VAL A 290 -1.71 6.30 -9.80
N ALA A 291 -0.48 6.59 -9.36
CA ALA A 291 -0.02 6.25 -8.01
C ALA A 291 0.24 7.54 -7.22
N ALA A 292 -0.18 7.60 -5.95
CA ALA A 292 0.04 8.73 -5.07
C ALA A 292 0.65 8.29 -3.73
N GLY A 293 1.58 9.06 -3.20
CA GLY A 293 2.27 8.76 -1.94
C GLY A 293 3.10 9.92 -1.42
N ASP A 294 3.51 9.84 -0.17
CA ASP A 294 4.20 10.90 0.57
C ASP A 294 5.52 10.44 1.22
N GLY A 295 5.77 9.13 1.29
CA GLY A 295 6.91 8.57 2.02
C GLY A 295 7.89 7.75 1.18
N PHE A 296 9.04 7.42 1.78
CA PHE A 296 10.06 6.55 1.18
C PHE A 296 9.53 5.17 0.78
N ASN A 297 8.61 4.58 1.56
CA ASN A 297 7.98 3.29 1.25
C ASN A 297 7.11 3.34 -0.02
N ASP A 298 6.78 4.53 -0.51
CA ASP A 298 6.04 4.73 -1.77
C ASP A 298 6.95 4.92 -2.97
N GLU A 299 8.24 5.25 -2.77
CA GLU A 299 9.19 5.51 -3.87
C GLU A 299 9.13 4.44 -4.96
N PRO A 300 9.13 3.12 -4.63
CA PRO A 300 9.11 2.09 -5.67
C PRO A 300 7.86 2.15 -6.55
N MET A 301 6.68 2.46 -5.99
CA MET A 301 5.44 2.57 -6.77
C MET A 301 5.31 3.93 -7.49
N LEU A 302 5.96 4.98 -6.98
CA LEU A 302 5.95 6.31 -7.60
C LEU A 302 6.96 6.46 -8.73
N ASN A 303 8.01 5.64 -8.77
CA ASN A 303 9.06 5.76 -9.76
C ASN A 303 8.63 5.22 -11.14
N PRO A 304 8.44 6.06 -12.17
CA PRO A 304 8.00 5.61 -13.49
C PRO A 304 9.00 4.66 -14.17
N LEU A 305 10.28 4.70 -13.77
CA LEU A 305 11.33 3.84 -14.32
C LEU A 305 11.14 2.36 -13.94
N ASN A 306 10.45 2.07 -12.84
CA ASN A 306 10.21 0.70 -12.35
C ASN A 306 9.22 -0.11 -13.20
N TYR A 307 8.59 0.53 -14.19
CA TYR A 307 7.61 -0.07 -15.10
C TYR A 307 8.15 -0.27 -16.52
N LEU A 308 9.36 0.22 -16.84
CA LEU A 308 9.87 0.22 -18.21
C LEU A 308 10.33 -1.16 -18.70
N ASP A 309 10.54 -2.09 -17.78
CA ASP A 309 10.78 -3.49 -18.10
C ASP A 309 9.58 -4.16 -18.78
N LEU A 310 8.36 -3.63 -18.57
CA LEU A 310 7.16 -4.05 -19.32
C LEU A 310 7.27 -3.75 -20.83
N TYR A 311 8.16 -2.85 -21.22
CA TYR A 311 8.50 -2.53 -22.61
C TYR A 311 9.86 -3.10 -23.04
N GLY A 312 10.45 -3.98 -22.24
CA GLY A 312 11.78 -4.56 -22.50
C GLY A 312 12.96 -3.61 -22.23
N VAL A 313 12.71 -2.42 -21.69
CA VAL A 313 13.75 -1.44 -21.36
C VAL A 313 14.28 -1.71 -19.95
N LYS A 314 15.57 -2.03 -19.86
CA LYS A 314 16.26 -2.26 -18.58
C LYS A 314 17.04 -1.01 -18.17
N ILE A 315 16.80 -0.56 -16.95
CA ILE A 315 17.47 0.62 -16.40
C ILE A 315 18.78 0.22 -15.74
N ASP A 316 19.87 0.80 -16.24
CA ASP A 316 21.19 0.66 -15.64
C ASP A 316 21.30 1.55 -14.39
N LYS A 317 21.34 0.92 -13.23
CA LYS A 317 21.40 1.61 -11.93
C LYS A 317 22.72 2.35 -11.69
N ASN A 318 23.75 2.13 -12.52
CA ASN A 318 25.01 2.85 -12.42
C ASN A 318 25.01 4.20 -13.16
N LYS A 319 24.03 4.43 -14.04
CA LYS A 319 23.88 5.69 -14.77
C LYS A 319 23.21 6.74 -13.89
N SER A 320 23.58 8.00 -14.11
CA SER A 320 22.85 9.12 -13.54
C SER A 320 21.44 9.22 -14.13
N ILE A 321 20.52 9.84 -13.38
CA ILE A 321 19.14 10.08 -13.84
C ILE A 321 19.14 10.84 -15.18
N GLN A 322 20.04 11.81 -15.37
CA GLN A 322 20.12 12.58 -16.61
C GLN A 322 20.54 11.72 -17.81
N GLU A 323 21.47 10.78 -17.62
CA GLU A 323 21.87 9.85 -18.67
C GLU A 323 20.73 8.88 -19.02
N ILE A 324 20.04 8.35 -18.00
CA ILE A 324 18.86 7.49 -18.20
C ILE A 324 17.77 8.24 -18.98
N LEU A 325 17.48 9.49 -18.60
CA LEU A 325 16.44 10.31 -19.24
C LEU A 325 16.90 11.03 -20.51
N SER A 326 18.07 10.69 -21.03
CA SER A 326 18.55 11.10 -22.36
C SER A 326 18.57 9.93 -23.36
N ASP A 327 18.33 8.72 -22.89
CA ASP A 327 18.25 7.52 -23.71
C ASP A 327 16.92 7.46 -24.49
N ASN A 328 17.00 7.23 -25.81
CA ASN A 328 15.84 7.27 -26.68
C ASN A 328 14.83 6.14 -26.37
N ASP A 329 15.31 4.93 -26.13
CA ASP A 329 14.44 3.78 -25.83
C ASP A 329 13.67 4.02 -24.52
N THR A 330 14.36 4.57 -23.53
CA THR A 330 13.77 5.00 -22.25
C THR A 330 12.69 6.06 -22.44
N LEU A 331 12.97 7.12 -23.23
CA LEU A 331 12.01 8.19 -23.47
C LEU A 331 10.78 7.71 -24.27
N GLU A 332 10.97 6.85 -25.26
CA GLU A 332 9.86 6.27 -26.04
C GLU A 332 8.99 5.33 -25.19
N ALA A 333 9.60 4.52 -24.32
CA ALA A 333 8.86 3.69 -23.38
C ALA A 333 8.09 4.56 -22.36
N LEU A 334 8.70 5.63 -21.85
CA LEU A 334 8.04 6.57 -20.95
C LEU A 334 6.85 7.27 -21.62
N LYS A 335 6.93 7.71 -22.87
CA LYS A 335 5.77 8.32 -23.56
C LYS A 335 4.57 7.38 -23.62
N LYS A 336 4.80 6.10 -23.92
CA LYS A 336 3.76 5.07 -24.05
C LYS A 336 3.21 4.58 -22.71
N LEU A 337 3.97 4.73 -21.63
CA LEU A 337 3.60 4.23 -20.30
C LEU A 337 2.28 4.88 -19.81
N PRO A 338 1.19 4.12 -19.59
CA PRO A 338 -0.10 4.65 -19.14
C PRO A 338 -0.11 4.87 -17.62
N PHE A 339 0.85 5.68 -17.14
CA PHE A 339 1.10 5.90 -15.73
C PHE A 339 1.37 7.38 -15.42
N CYS A 340 0.99 7.81 -14.23
CA CYS A 340 1.49 9.05 -13.63
C CYS A 340 1.64 8.89 -12.11
N ALA A 341 2.73 9.41 -11.55
CA ALA A 341 2.93 9.50 -10.11
C ALA A 341 2.50 10.86 -9.58
N ILE A 342 1.94 10.89 -8.37
CA ILE A 342 1.63 12.10 -7.61
C ILE A 342 2.41 12.03 -6.30
N VAL A 343 3.41 12.91 -6.15
CA VAL A 343 4.20 13.07 -4.94
C VAL A 343 3.52 14.10 -4.04
N CYS A 344 3.02 13.63 -2.90
CA CYS A 344 2.24 14.39 -1.93
C CYS A 344 3.10 14.92 -0.77
N SER A 345 4.42 15.03 -0.90
CA SER A 345 5.26 15.58 0.16
C SER A 345 6.52 16.24 -0.37
N ASN A 346 7.21 16.94 0.54
CA ASN A 346 8.56 17.46 0.36
C ASN A 346 9.61 16.64 1.09
N GLU A 347 9.32 15.37 1.40
CA GLU A 347 10.30 14.51 2.04
C GLU A 347 11.52 14.30 1.13
N LYS A 348 12.72 14.51 1.67
CA LYS A 348 13.99 14.35 0.92
C LYS A 348 14.13 12.98 0.26
N ALA A 349 13.54 11.95 0.87
CA ALA A 349 13.50 10.60 0.32
C ALA A 349 12.90 10.53 -1.09
N LEU A 350 12.02 11.47 -1.45
CA LEU A 350 11.34 11.56 -2.75
C LEU A 350 11.94 12.61 -3.70
N ASP A 351 13.09 13.23 -3.36
CA ASP A 351 13.77 14.23 -4.20
C ASP A 351 14.11 13.67 -5.59
N ASN A 352 14.52 12.41 -5.65
CA ASN A 352 14.85 11.75 -6.92
C ASN A 352 13.62 11.64 -7.84
N ILE A 353 12.44 11.36 -7.29
CA ILE A 353 11.20 11.25 -8.07
C ILE A 353 10.80 12.63 -8.60
N ARG A 354 10.87 13.67 -7.76
CA ARG A 354 10.61 15.05 -8.19
C ARG A 354 11.57 15.50 -9.29
N LYS A 355 12.86 15.15 -9.16
CA LYS A 355 13.87 15.44 -10.19
C LYS A 355 13.60 14.72 -11.50
N ILE A 356 13.16 13.46 -11.47
CA ILE A 356 12.69 12.73 -12.66
C ILE A 356 11.54 13.51 -13.32
N GLY A 357 10.54 13.93 -12.54
CA GLY A 357 9.43 14.76 -13.02
C GLY A 357 9.88 16.02 -13.75
N GLN A 358 10.72 16.84 -13.11
CA GLN A 358 11.25 18.08 -13.70
C GLN A 358 11.96 17.86 -15.04
N ILE A 359 12.78 16.80 -15.14
CA ILE A 359 13.49 16.48 -16.38
C ILE A 359 12.50 16.04 -17.47
N LEU A 360 11.51 15.22 -17.13
CA LEU A 360 10.52 14.73 -18.09
C LEU A 360 9.56 15.83 -18.57
N ASP A 361 9.13 16.71 -17.67
CA ASP A 361 8.29 17.86 -18.00
C ASP A 361 8.98 18.79 -19.01
N SER A 362 10.29 19.02 -18.87
CA SER A 362 11.10 19.79 -19.84
C SER A 362 11.16 19.17 -21.24
N LYS A 363 10.76 17.89 -21.37
CA LYS A 363 10.69 17.12 -22.62
C LYS A 363 9.25 16.88 -23.08
N GLY A 364 8.26 17.47 -22.40
CA GLY A 364 6.83 17.28 -22.69
C GLY A 364 6.30 15.89 -22.32
N ILE A 365 6.93 15.21 -21.35
CA ILE A 365 6.54 13.87 -20.90
C ILE A 365 6.03 13.96 -19.45
N TYR A 366 4.73 14.11 -19.27
CA TYR A 366 4.14 14.34 -17.94
C TYR A 366 3.89 13.02 -17.19
N LYS A 367 4.87 12.57 -16.39
CA LYS A 367 4.78 11.29 -15.63
C LYS A 367 4.88 11.42 -14.13
N VAL A 368 5.26 12.58 -13.62
CA VAL A 368 5.33 12.84 -12.19
C VAL A 368 4.77 14.22 -11.93
N LYS A 369 3.80 14.30 -11.03
CA LYS A 369 3.29 15.54 -10.47
C LYS A 369 3.77 15.64 -9.03
N SER A 370 4.25 16.80 -8.63
CA SER A 370 4.67 17.04 -7.25
C SER A 370 4.05 18.31 -6.72
N THR A 371 3.77 18.33 -5.43
CA THR A 371 3.25 19.51 -4.73
C THR A 371 3.97 19.71 -3.41
N ASP A 372 4.16 20.97 -3.04
CA ASP A 372 4.65 21.35 -1.71
C ASP A 372 3.55 21.26 -0.63
N ASN A 373 2.27 21.18 -1.04
CA ASN A 373 1.12 21.13 -0.14
C ASN A 373 0.21 19.92 -0.45
N PRO A 374 0.39 18.77 0.23
CA PRO A 374 -0.44 17.57 0.05
C PRO A 374 -1.95 17.80 0.18
N ARG A 375 -2.36 18.64 1.14
CA ARG A 375 -3.70 18.62 1.75
C ARG A 375 -4.83 19.13 0.85
N GLU A 376 -4.53 19.75 -0.29
CA GLU A 376 -5.55 20.22 -1.25
C GLU A 376 -5.31 19.68 -2.67
N PHE A 377 -4.23 18.92 -2.88
CA PHE A 377 -3.68 18.71 -4.20
C PHE A 377 -3.88 17.31 -4.77
N LEU A 378 -4.25 16.30 -3.98
CA LEU A 378 -4.45 14.94 -4.52
C LEU A 378 -5.50 14.94 -5.64
N LEU A 379 -6.69 15.48 -5.39
CA LEU A 379 -7.75 15.54 -6.39
C LEU A 379 -7.37 16.43 -7.58
N LYS A 380 -6.76 17.59 -7.33
CA LYS A 380 -6.31 18.50 -8.38
C LYS A 380 -5.28 17.84 -9.30
N ASN A 381 -4.26 17.20 -8.73
CA ASN A 381 -3.22 16.52 -9.50
C ASN A 381 -3.75 15.27 -10.20
N LEU A 382 -4.72 14.57 -9.60
CA LEU A 382 -5.43 13.47 -10.27
C LEU A 382 -6.16 13.98 -11.53
N LYS A 383 -6.97 15.04 -11.40
CA LYS A 383 -7.67 15.66 -12.53
C LYS A 383 -6.69 16.10 -13.62
N GLN A 384 -5.60 16.77 -13.23
CA GLN A 384 -4.57 17.18 -14.18
C GLN A 384 -3.89 15.98 -14.85
N ALA A 385 -3.59 14.91 -14.12
CA ALA A 385 -2.96 13.72 -14.68
C ALA A 385 -3.88 13.03 -15.71
N ILE A 386 -5.18 12.98 -15.42
CA ILE A 386 -6.20 12.50 -16.36
C ILE A 386 -6.22 13.37 -17.62
N ASN A 387 -6.19 14.70 -17.47
CA ASN A 387 -6.15 15.63 -18.60
C ASN A 387 -4.92 15.43 -19.48
N ASP A 388 -3.72 15.45 -18.90
CA ASP A 388 -2.46 15.32 -19.64
C ASP A 388 -2.35 13.98 -20.39
N TYR A 389 -2.87 12.90 -19.79
CA TYR A 389 -2.95 11.61 -20.47
C TYR A 389 -3.96 11.64 -21.62
N GLY A 390 -5.11 12.31 -21.45
CA GLY A 390 -6.10 12.51 -22.51
C GLY A 390 -5.58 13.33 -23.70
N GLU A 391 -4.77 14.34 -23.47
CA GLU A 391 -4.14 15.15 -24.55
C GLU A 391 -3.19 14.34 -25.43
N THR A 392 -2.68 13.22 -24.94
CA THR A 392 -1.77 12.33 -25.66
C THR A 392 -2.42 11.01 -26.08
N ASN A 393 -3.70 10.81 -25.74
CA ASN A 393 -4.47 9.60 -26.03
C ASN A 393 -5.94 9.94 -26.31
N ASP A 394 -6.23 10.26 -27.57
CA ASP A 394 -7.58 10.64 -28.04
C ASP A 394 -8.65 9.58 -27.72
N GLU A 395 -8.30 8.30 -27.74
CA GLU A 395 -9.24 7.21 -27.47
C GLU A 395 -9.61 7.13 -25.98
N PHE A 396 -8.63 7.36 -25.10
CA PHE A 396 -8.88 7.54 -23.67
C PHE A 396 -9.77 8.76 -23.43
N MET A 397 -9.43 9.90 -24.04
CA MET A 397 -10.19 11.14 -23.93
C MET A 397 -11.63 10.97 -24.40
N PHE A 398 -11.85 10.33 -25.55
CA PHE A 398 -13.19 10.00 -26.05
C PHE A 398 -13.97 9.12 -25.06
N SER A 399 -13.29 8.15 -24.43
CA SER A 399 -13.89 7.21 -23.49
C SER A 399 -14.24 7.83 -22.13
N LEU A 400 -13.58 8.91 -21.70
CA LEU A 400 -13.89 9.63 -20.46
C LEU A 400 -15.34 10.17 -20.46
N GLY A 401 -15.78 10.65 -21.62
CA GLY A 401 -17.08 11.30 -21.80
C GLY A 401 -17.11 12.76 -21.33
N PRO A 402 -18.10 13.55 -21.79
CA PRO A 402 -18.14 15.00 -21.60
C PRO A 402 -18.27 15.41 -20.14
N ASP A 403 -19.05 14.67 -19.34
CA ASP A 403 -19.28 14.98 -17.92
C ASP A 403 -17.97 14.98 -17.12
N LEU A 404 -17.15 13.94 -17.30
CA LEU A 404 -15.88 13.83 -16.60
C LEU A 404 -14.88 14.87 -17.11
N TYR A 405 -14.81 15.07 -18.43
CA TYR A 405 -13.96 16.11 -19.03
C TYR A 405 -14.23 17.50 -18.46
N CYS A 406 -15.49 17.94 -18.43
CA CYS A 406 -15.85 19.24 -17.86
C CYS A 406 -15.40 19.35 -16.39
N SER A 407 -15.61 18.28 -15.61
CA SER A 407 -15.23 18.27 -14.20
C SER A 407 -13.73 18.35 -13.93
N LEU A 408 -12.88 18.11 -14.93
CA LEU A 408 -11.42 18.26 -14.80
C LEU A 408 -11.04 19.73 -14.59
N PHE A 409 -11.86 20.67 -15.07
CA PHE A 409 -11.61 22.11 -15.02
C PHE A 409 -12.45 22.84 -13.96
N ASP A 410 -13.40 22.14 -13.34
CA ASP A 410 -14.17 22.66 -12.21
C ASP A 410 -13.28 22.71 -10.96
N ASN A 411 -13.09 23.92 -10.42
CA ASN A 411 -12.31 24.19 -9.20
C ASN A 411 -13.06 23.74 -7.94
#